data_AF-A0A543GAS2-F1
#
_entry.id   AF-A0A543GAS2-F1
#
_cell.length_a   1.000
_cell.length_b   1.000
_cell.length_c   1.000
_cell.angle_alpha   90.00
_cell.angle_beta   90.00
_cell.angle_gamma   90.00
#
_symmetry.space_group_name_H-M   'P 1'
#
loop_
_entity.id
_entity.type
_entity.pdbx_description
1 polymer ?
#
loop_
_entity_poly.entity_id
_entity_poly.type
_entity_poly.pdbx_seq_one_letter_code
_entity_poly.pdbx_strand_id
1 'polypeptide(L)'
;MAYRHPERDQIRIEDVLAALGSPVRLAAVRVLDGGGEHNCTSVLAVLGVTAKSTMTHHWRVLRDSGVIWQRPSGRENLLSLRREDLDARYPGLLGAILHGAQSDDAVRAVSEPAAGAISA
;
A
#
# COMPACT_ATOMS: atom_id res chain seq x y z
N MET A 1 -16.98 -15.64 4.94
CA MET A 1 -17.41 -14.54 4.04
C MET A 1 -16.22 -14.16 3.17
N ALA A 2 -16.26 -14.50 1.89
CA ALA A 2 -15.21 -14.11 0.96
C ALA A 2 -15.36 -12.62 0.63
N TYR A 3 -14.26 -11.88 0.61
CA TYR A 3 -14.28 -10.52 0.08
C TYR A 3 -14.47 -10.58 -1.44
N ARG A 4 -15.17 -9.59 -2.01
CA ARG A 4 -15.28 -9.44 -3.45
C ARG A 4 -14.10 -8.60 -3.94
N HIS A 5 -13.48 -9.04 -5.03
CA HIS A 5 -12.42 -8.34 -5.73
C HIS A 5 -12.81 -8.22 -7.20
N PRO A 6 -12.36 -7.16 -7.90
CA PRO A 6 -12.54 -7.08 -9.34
C PRO A 6 -11.71 -8.17 -10.03
N GLU A 7 -12.26 -8.73 -11.11
CA GLU A 7 -11.47 -9.53 -12.05
C GLU A 7 -10.39 -8.66 -12.72
N ARG A 8 -9.34 -9.29 -13.26
CA ARG A 8 -8.18 -8.57 -13.84
C ARG A 8 -8.59 -7.56 -14.93
N ASP A 9 -9.56 -7.90 -15.76
CA ASP A 9 -10.10 -7.06 -16.84
C ASP A 9 -10.96 -5.91 -16.30
N GLN A 10 -11.53 -6.06 -15.10
CA GLN A 10 -12.34 -5.05 -14.42
C GLN A 10 -11.51 -3.96 -13.75
N ILE A 11 -10.20 -4.17 -13.56
CA ILE A 11 -9.28 -3.18 -12.99
C ILE A 11 -9.17 -1.99 -13.94
N ARG A 12 -9.56 -0.81 -13.46
CA ARG A 12 -9.48 0.46 -14.19
C ARG A 12 -8.31 1.31 -13.69
N ILE A 13 -7.65 2.01 -14.61
CA ILE A 13 -6.43 2.77 -14.30
C ILE A 13 -6.74 3.97 -13.40
N GLU A 14 -7.88 4.62 -13.61
CA GLU A 14 -8.37 5.74 -12.81
C GLU A 14 -8.57 5.34 -11.34
N ASP A 15 -9.10 4.15 -11.08
CA ASP A 15 -9.31 3.63 -9.72
C ASP A 15 -7.98 3.27 -9.05
N VAL A 16 -7.05 2.66 -9.80
CA VAL A 16 -5.70 2.34 -9.31
C VAL A 16 -4.95 3.61 -8.94
N LEU A 17 -4.95 4.63 -9.81
CA LEU A 17 -4.26 5.90 -9.54
C LEU A 17 -4.91 6.65 -8.36
N ALA A 18 -6.25 6.70 -8.31
CA ALA A 18 -6.96 7.28 -7.17
C ALA A 18 -6.63 6.54 -5.85
N ALA A 19 -6.51 5.22 -5.89
CA ALA A 19 -6.08 4.42 -4.75
C ALA A 19 -4.61 4.70 -4.38
N LEU A 20 -3.69 4.76 -5.34
CA LEU A 20 -2.27 4.97 -5.03
C LEU A 20 -1.93 6.42 -4.66
N GLY A 21 -2.76 7.39 -4.99
CA GLY A 21 -2.57 8.82 -4.66
C GLY A 21 -2.65 9.19 -3.17
N SER A 22 -2.75 8.22 -2.25
CA SER A 22 -2.72 8.49 -0.80
C SER A 22 -1.40 8.02 -0.19
N PRO A 23 -0.71 8.86 0.60
CA PRO A 23 0.60 8.50 1.17
C PRO A 23 0.53 7.26 2.06
N VAL A 24 -0.54 7.11 2.84
CA VAL A 24 -0.74 5.94 3.72
C VAL A 24 -0.95 4.66 2.92
N ARG A 25 -1.74 4.72 1.84
CA ARG A 25 -1.98 3.55 0.97
C ARG A 25 -0.72 3.18 0.19
N LEU A 26 0.01 4.16 -0.29
CA LEU A 26 1.27 3.95 -0.99
C LEU A 26 2.33 3.32 -0.08
N ALA A 27 2.43 3.78 1.16
CA ALA A 27 3.30 3.17 2.17
C ALA A 27 2.90 1.71 2.44
N ALA A 28 1.60 1.42 2.58
CA ALA A 28 1.13 0.04 2.74
C ALA A 28 1.47 -0.84 1.53
N VAL A 29 1.28 -0.34 0.31
CA VAL A 29 1.62 -1.07 -0.92
C VAL A 29 3.13 -1.34 -0.99
N ARG A 30 3.98 -0.40 -0.57
CA ARG A 30 5.44 -0.63 -0.46
C ARG A 30 5.78 -1.80 0.48
N VAL A 31 5.09 -1.93 1.60
CA VAL A 31 5.28 -3.07 2.52
C VAL A 31 4.91 -4.38 1.83
N LEU A 32 3.78 -4.39 1.11
CA LEU A 32 3.31 -5.58 0.38
C LEU A 32 4.17 -5.90 -0.86
N ASP A 33 4.89 -4.91 -1.40
CA ASP A 33 5.75 -5.05 -2.57
C ASP A 33 6.94 -5.99 -2.34
N GLY A 34 7.36 -6.14 -1.08
CA GLY A 34 8.36 -7.12 -0.64
C GLY A 34 7.92 -8.58 -0.84
N GLY A 35 6.68 -8.80 -1.27
CA GLY A 35 6.13 -10.12 -1.59
C GLY A 35 5.54 -10.83 -0.37
N GLY A 36 4.92 -11.97 -0.65
CA GLY A 36 4.25 -12.79 0.36
C GLY A 36 2.90 -12.23 0.83
N GLU A 37 2.37 -12.88 1.87
CA GLU A 37 1.10 -12.50 2.49
C GLU A 37 1.36 -11.89 3.86
N HIS A 38 0.77 -10.74 4.10
CA HIS A 38 0.94 -9.99 5.34
C HIS A 38 -0.39 -9.91 6.07
N ASN A 39 -0.40 -10.17 7.37
CA ASN A 39 -1.60 -9.87 8.16
C ASN A 39 -1.74 -8.35 8.34
N CYS A 40 -2.96 -7.84 8.52
CA CYS A 40 -3.18 -6.41 8.70
C CYS A 40 -2.34 -5.80 9.84
N THR A 41 -2.12 -6.56 10.92
CA THR A 41 -1.36 -6.09 12.10
C THR A 41 0.12 -5.87 11.77
N SER A 42 0.72 -6.74 10.95
CA SER A 42 2.12 -6.66 10.53
C SER A 42 2.38 -5.45 9.65
N VAL A 43 1.48 -5.16 8.70
CA VAL A 43 1.58 -3.95 7.87
C VAL A 43 1.46 -2.69 8.73
N LEU A 44 0.52 -2.67 9.67
CA LEU A 44 0.37 -1.54 10.60
C LEU A 44 1.60 -1.31 11.48
N ALA A 45 2.23 -2.38 11.95
CA ALA A 45 3.44 -2.31 12.76
C ALA A 45 4.61 -1.68 11.98
N VAL A 46 4.78 -2.06 10.70
CA VAL A 46 5.81 -1.47 9.83
C VAL A 46 5.53 0.01 9.54
N LEU A 47 4.25 0.38 9.41
CA LEU A 47 3.86 1.77 9.17
C LEU A 47 3.89 2.64 10.44
N GLY A 48 4.13 2.08 11.62
CA GLY A 48 4.05 2.82 12.89
C GLY A 48 2.65 3.32 13.24
N VAL A 49 1.60 2.76 12.61
CA VAL A 49 0.22 3.21 12.79
C VAL A 49 -0.46 2.37 13.88
N THR A 50 -0.74 3.00 15.02
CA THR A 50 -1.44 2.36 16.16
C THR A 50 -2.96 2.30 16.00
N ALA A 51 -3.54 3.10 15.10
CA ALA A 51 -4.99 3.20 14.91
C ALA A 51 -5.53 2.20 13.86
N LYS A 52 -5.89 0.99 14.31
CA LYS A 52 -6.55 -0.04 13.47
C LYS A 52 -7.83 0.45 12.78
N SER A 53 -8.59 1.34 13.41
CA SER A 53 -9.88 1.82 12.88
C SER A 53 -9.77 2.62 11.57
N THR A 54 -8.64 3.27 11.32
CA THR A 54 -8.45 4.10 10.13
C THR A 54 -8.12 3.25 8.89
N MET A 55 -7.42 2.12 9.06
CA MET A 55 -6.95 1.33 7.91
C MET A 55 -7.99 0.47 7.22
N THR A 56 -9.11 0.15 7.88
CA THR A 56 -10.18 -0.63 7.25
C THR A 56 -10.71 0.02 5.97
N HIS A 57 -10.81 1.35 5.95
CA HIS A 57 -11.22 2.08 4.74
C HIS A 57 -10.14 2.02 3.66
N HIS A 58 -8.87 2.19 4.03
CA HIS A 58 -7.75 2.10 3.08
C HIS A 58 -7.63 0.70 2.45
N TRP A 59 -7.82 -0.37 3.23
CA TRP A 59 -7.87 -1.73 2.71
C TRP A 59 -9.01 -1.95 1.73
N ARG A 60 -10.21 -1.44 2.06
CA ARG A 60 -11.36 -1.50 1.15
C ARG A 60 -11.05 -0.81 -0.18
N VAL A 61 -10.50 0.41 -0.14
CA VAL A 61 -10.17 1.17 -1.36
C VAL A 61 -9.11 0.44 -2.21
N LEU A 62 -8.04 -0.06 -1.59
CA LEU A 62 -7.00 -0.83 -2.29
C LEU A 62 -7.54 -2.14 -2.89
N ARG A 63 -8.47 -2.79 -2.18
CA ARG A 63 -9.11 -4.03 -2.64
C ARG A 63 -10.06 -3.77 -3.81
N ASP A 64 -10.92 -2.76 -3.68
CA ASP A 64 -11.96 -2.45 -4.65
C ASP A 64 -11.37 -1.90 -5.96
N SER A 65 -10.22 -1.22 -5.89
CA SER A 65 -9.42 -0.81 -7.05
C SER A 65 -8.61 -1.94 -7.68
N GLY A 66 -8.58 -3.13 -7.06
CA GLY A 66 -7.83 -4.28 -7.57
C GLY A 66 -6.32 -4.23 -7.33
N VAL A 67 -5.84 -3.36 -6.43
CA VAL A 67 -4.41 -3.29 -6.08
C VAL A 67 -4.00 -4.44 -5.17
N ILE A 68 -4.85 -4.85 -4.23
CA ILE A 68 -4.54 -5.91 -3.27
C ILE A 68 -5.56 -7.04 -3.29
N TRP A 69 -5.09 -8.24 -2.98
CA TRP A 69 -5.91 -9.32 -2.47
C TRP A 69 -6.10 -9.16 -0.96
N GLN A 70 -7.27 -9.59 -0.50
CA GLN A 70 -7.61 -9.63 0.91
C GLN A 70 -8.38 -10.92 1.16
N ARG A 71 -7.85 -11.80 2.01
CA ARG A 71 -8.50 -13.08 2.34
C ARG A 71 -8.60 -13.28 3.86
N PRO A 72 -9.72 -13.80 4.38
CA PRO A 72 -9.81 -14.21 5.77
C PRO A 72 -8.85 -15.38 6.05
N SER A 73 -8.11 -15.30 7.15
CA SER A 73 -7.25 -16.37 7.67
C SER A 73 -7.40 -16.46 9.18
N GLY A 74 -8.30 -17.34 9.63
CA GLY A 74 -8.65 -17.49 11.05
C GLY A 74 -9.26 -16.22 11.64
N ARG A 75 -8.56 -15.57 12.59
CA ARG A 75 -9.00 -14.34 13.26
C ARG A 75 -8.52 -13.06 12.58
N GLU A 76 -7.68 -13.17 11.56
CA GLU A 76 -7.10 -12.03 10.85
C GLU A 76 -7.39 -12.09 9.35
N ASN A 77 -7.05 -11.01 8.66
CA ASN A 77 -7.06 -10.95 7.20
C ASN A 77 -5.64 -10.90 6.69
N LEU A 78 -5.36 -11.71 5.67
CA LEU A 78 -4.13 -11.66 4.90
C LEU A 78 -4.30 -10.74 3.71
N LEU A 79 -3.28 -9.95 3.46
CA LEU A 79 -3.15 -8.97 2.39
C LEU A 79 -1.99 -9.39 1.50
N SER A 80 -2.19 -9.33 0.19
CA SER A 80 -1.11 -9.53 -0.78
C SER A 80 -1.28 -8.61 -1.97
N LEU A 81 -0.17 -8.20 -2.57
CA LEU A 81 -0.17 -7.29 -3.71
C LEU A 81 -0.56 -8.05 -4.98
N ARG A 82 -1.45 -7.48 -5.80
CA ARG A 82 -1.84 -8.02 -7.10
C ARG A 82 -0.84 -7.63 -8.19
N ARG A 83 0.45 -7.79 -7.91
CA ARG A 83 1.53 -7.33 -8.78
C ARG A 83 1.41 -7.90 -10.18
N GLU A 84 1.24 -9.22 -10.30
CA GLU A 84 1.11 -9.89 -11.59
C GLU A 84 -0.10 -9.40 -12.42
N ASP A 85 -1.24 -9.16 -11.77
CA ASP A 85 -2.43 -8.64 -12.45
C ASP A 85 -2.23 -7.20 -12.94
N LEU A 86 -1.61 -6.35 -12.10
CA LEU A 86 -1.32 -4.97 -12.41
C LEU A 86 -0.27 -4.85 -13.51
N ASP A 87 0.81 -5.63 -13.46
CA ASP A 87 1.85 -5.64 -14.48
C ASP A 87 1.34 -6.20 -15.81
N ALA A 88 0.42 -7.17 -15.79
CA ALA A 88 -0.22 -7.68 -17.01
C ALA A 88 -1.14 -6.65 -17.69
N ARG A 89 -1.80 -5.79 -16.90
CA ARG A 89 -2.73 -4.76 -17.43
C ARG A 89 -2.03 -3.45 -17.77
N TYR A 90 -1.06 -3.05 -16.95
CA TYR A 90 -0.36 -1.77 -16.99
C TYR A 90 1.15 -1.97 -16.73
N PRO A 91 1.89 -2.52 -17.72
CA PRO A 91 3.29 -2.86 -17.53
C PRO A 91 4.14 -1.68 -17.05
N GLY A 92 4.89 -1.87 -15.96
CA GLY A 92 5.82 -0.87 -15.42
C GLY A 92 5.18 0.25 -14.59
N LEU A 93 3.85 0.33 -14.52
CA LEU A 93 3.14 1.36 -13.75
C LEU A 93 3.49 1.30 -12.26
N LEU A 94 3.33 0.13 -11.66
CA LEU A 94 3.53 -0.05 -10.22
C LEU A 94 5.00 0.23 -9.84
N GLY A 95 5.95 -0.24 -10.67
CA GLY A 95 7.36 0.05 -10.50
C GLY A 95 7.67 1.55 -10.53
N ALA A 96 7.14 2.28 -11.51
CA ALA A 96 7.34 3.73 -11.62
C ALA A 96 6.78 4.49 -10.40
N ILE A 97 5.56 4.15 -9.97
CA ILE A 97 4.91 4.77 -8.81
C ILE A 97 5.71 4.51 -7.53
N LEU A 98 6.12 3.26 -7.29
CA LEU A 98 6.88 2.90 -6.09
C LEU A 98 8.28 3.51 -6.08
N HIS A 99 8.90 3.67 -7.24
CA HIS A 99 10.18 4.36 -7.36
C HIS A 99 10.01 5.86 -7.04
N GLY A 100 9.03 6.53 -7.64
CA GLY A 100 8.74 7.94 -7.34
C GLY A 100 8.43 8.18 -5.86
N ALA A 101 7.65 7.28 -5.25
CA ALA A 101 7.36 7.33 -3.81
C ALA A 101 8.62 7.29 -2.94
N GLN A 102 9.61 6.47 -3.31
CA GLN A 102 10.89 6.36 -2.61
C GLN A 102 11.76 7.61 -2.82
N SER A 103 11.75 8.16 -4.04
CA SER A 103 12.45 9.41 -4.34
C SER A 103 11.91 10.58 -3.51
N ASP A 104 10.59 10.70 -3.36
CA ASP A 104 9.95 11.74 -2.55
C ASP A 104 10.29 11.60 -1.05
N ASP A 105 10.32 10.36 -0.54
CA ASP A 105 10.73 10.04 0.84
C ASP A 105 12.18 10.47 1.09
N ALA A 106 13.07 10.14 0.15
CA ALA A 106 14.48 10.53 0.22
C ALA A 106 14.66 12.06 0.19
N VAL A 107 13.90 12.77 -0.65
CA VAL A 107 13.93 14.24 -0.70
C VAL A 107 13.44 14.86 0.61
N ARG A 108 12.39 14.28 1.23
CA ARG A 108 11.89 14.73 2.54
C ARG A 108 12.91 14.51 3.66
N ALA A 109 13.53 13.33 3.70
CA ALA A 109 14.57 13.01 4.69
C ALA A 109 15.82 13.90 4.56
N VAL A 110 16.15 14.35 3.35
CA VAL A 110 17.25 15.31 3.11
C VAL A 110 16.86 16.75 3.46
N SER A 111 15.56 17.07 3.44
CA SER A 111 15.04 18.43 3.70
C SER A 111 14.69 18.70 5.16
N GLU A 112 14.72 17.69 6.04
CA GLU A 112 14.71 17.89 7.49
C GLU A 112 16.15 18.12 7.99
N PRO A 113 16.59 19.37 8.24
CA PRO A 113 17.81 19.55 9.01
C PRO A 113 17.56 18.93 10.38
N ALA A 114 18.49 18.11 10.85
CA ALA A 114 18.53 17.61 12.22
C ALA A 114 18.26 18.79 13.17
N ALA A 115 17.02 18.87 13.67
CA ALA A 115 16.60 19.91 14.56
C ALA A 115 17.32 19.68 15.90
N GLY A 116 18.39 20.44 16.10
CA GLY A 116 18.86 20.84 17.41
C GLY A 116 19.73 19.84 18.15
N ALA A 117 20.98 19.69 17.70
CA ALA A 117 22.08 19.76 18.66
C ALA A 117 22.19 21.22 19.14
N ILE A 118 21.59 21.54 20.29
CA ILE A 118 21.88 22.79 21.02
C ILE A 118 21.52 22.63 22.51
N SER A 119 22.60 22.63 23.32
CA SER A 119 22.75 23.20 24.67
C SER A 119 21.86 22.70 25.82
N ALA A 120 22.34 22.50 27.05
CA ALA A 120 23.62 22.74 27.71
C ALA A 120 23.68 21.90 29.00
#